data_AF-A0A5J5S3X2-F1
#
_entry.id   AF-A0A5J5S3X2-F1
#
_cell.length_a   1.000
_cell.length_b   1.000
_cell.length_c   1.000
_cell.angle_alpha   90.00
_cell.angle_beta   90.00
_cell.angle_gamma   90.00
#
_symmetry.space_group_name_H-M   'P 1'
#
loop_
_entity.id
_entity.type
_entity.pdbx_description
1 polymer ?
#
loop_
_entity_poly.entity_id
_entity_poly.type
_entity_poly.pdbx_seq_one_letter_code
_entity_poly.pdbx_strand_id
1 'polypeptide(L)'
;ATGCIVCANCHLVNKLVDIEVPQVVLPDIVFEAVVRIPNDMQLKQVLANGKKGALNVSAVLILYEGFELASPDSISPEMKEKIGNLSFQNYLSTKKNILVIGPVPGKRYSEITFPMLSPDPDSNNDVHLLKYPIY
;
A
#
# COMPACT_ATOMS: atom_id res chain seq x y z
N ALA A 1 -5.84 -4.44 21.42
CA ALA A 1 -5.25 -5.45 20.52
C ALA A 1 -3.79 -5.07 20.23
N THR A 2 -2.96 -6.00 19.72
CA THR A 2 -1.48 -5.90 19.69
C THR A 2 -0.88 -5.12 18.50
N GLY A 3 -1.70 -4.68 17.54
CA GLY A 3 -1.22 -4.07 16.28
C GLY A 3 -0.67 -5.08 15.26
N CYS A 4 -0.80 -6.39 15.52
CA CYS A 4 -0.35 -7.43 14.60
C CYS A 4 -1.29 -7.55 13.39
N ILE A 5 -0.73 -7.48 12.17
CA ILE A 5 -1.47 -7.65 10.91
C ILE A 5 -1.72 -9.14 10.65
N VAL A 6 -2.96 -9.48 10.26
CA VAL A 6 -3.44 -10.87 10.13
C VAL A 6 -2.65 -11.73 9.13
N CYS A 7 -1.91 -11.12 8.21
CA CYS A 7 -0.99 -11.83 7.31
C CYS A 7 0.03 -12.70 8.09
N ALA A 8 0.42 -12.26 9.29
CA ALA A 8 1.35 -12.98 10.16
C ALA A 8 0.81 -14.32 10.69
N ASN A 9 -0.51 -14.54 10.66
CA ASN A 9 -1.11 -15.83 11.05
C ASN A 9 -0.75 -16.96 10.07
N CYS A 10 -0.37 -16.63 8.83
CA CYS A 10 -0.02 -17.59 7.78
C CYS A 10 1.42 -17.39 7.26
N HIS A 11 1.87 -16.14 7.12
CA HIS A 11 3.22 -15.81 6.68
C HIS A 11 4.16 -15.73 7.88
N LEU A 12 4.65 -16.90 8.32
CA LEU A 12 5.38 -17.06 9.58
C LEU A 12 6.82 -16.50 9.55
N VAL A 13 7.38 -16.31 8.35
CA VAL A 13 8.72 -15.75 8.19
C VAL A 13 8.63 -14.23 8.24
N ASN A 14 9.41 -13.62 9.13
CA ASN A 14 9.53 -12.18 9.21
C ASN A 14 10.56 -11.66 8.19
N LYS A 15 10.15 -10.65 7.40
CA LYS A 15 11.02 -9.83 6.57
C LYS A 15 10.69 -8.37 6.80
N LEU A 16 11.72 -7.54 6.77
CA LEU A 16 11.56 -6.09 6.88
C LEU A 16 10.81 -5.56 5.67
N VAL A 17 9.96 -4.58 5.91
CA VAL A 17 9.27 -3.76 4.91
C VAL A 17 9.44 -2.31 5.34
N ASP A 18 9.64 -1.42 4.37
CA ASP A 18 9.77 0.01 4.62
C ASP A 18 8.59 0.77 4.00
N ILE A 19 8.23 1.89 4.62
CA ILE A 19 7.23 2.81 4.10
C ILE A 19 7.82 4.22 4.08
N GLU A 20 7.65 4.89 2.95
CA GLU A 20 8.05 6.27 2.75
C GLU A 20 6.81 7.10 2.40
N VAL A 21 6.58 8.15 3.16
CA VAL A 21 5.45 9.09 3.00
C VAL A 21 5.96 10.51 3.26
N PRO A 22 5.29 11.54 2.72
CA PRO A 22 5.59 12.92 3.09
C PRO A 22 5.45 13.12 4.59
N GLN A 23 6.28 14.00 5.15
CA GLN A 23 6.20 14.36 6.56
C GLN A 23 4.84 14.97 6.93
N VAL A 24 4.27 15.77 6.02
CA VAL A 24 2.98 16.45 6.15
C VAL A 24 2.33 16.48 4.77
N VAL A 25 1.00 16.36 4.76
CA VAL A 25 0.16 16.56 3.57
C VAL A 25 -0.90 17.60 3.90
N LEU A 26 -1.22 18.46 2.92
CA LEU A 26 -2.34 19.39 3.03
C LEU A 26 -3.66 18.65 2.76
N PRO A 27 -4.81 19.21 3.18
CA PRO A 27 -6.13 18.71 2.78
C PRO A 27 -6.33 18.65 1.27
N ASP A 28 -7.12 17.68 0.79
CA ASP A 28 -7.51 17.49 -0.61
C ASP A 28 -6.33 17.44 -1.61
N ILE A 29 -5.24 16.76 -1.22
CA ILE A 29 -4.04 16.61 -2.05
C ILE A 29 -3.71 15.14 -2.25
N VAL A 30 -3.35 14.80 -3.49
CA VAL A 30 -2.80 13.50 -3.85
C VAL A 30 -1.33 13.43 -3.50
N PHE A 31 -0.91 12.38 -2.78
CA PHE A 31 0.47 12.13 -2.41
C PHE A 31 0.87 10.66 -2.62
N GLU A 32 2.18 10.42 -2.63
CA GLU A 32 2.76 9.08 -2.78
C GLU A 32 3.00 8.45 -1.40
N ALA A 33 2.46 7.26 -1.17
CA ALA A 33 2.91 6.37 -0.11
C ALA A 33 3.66 5.19 -0.74
N VAL A 34 4.97 5.12 -0.53
CA VAL A 34 5.84 4.13 -1.18
C VAL A 34 6.17 3.01 -0.20
N VAL A 35 5.71 1.81 -0.49
CA VAL A 35 6.03 0.60 0.27
C VAL A 35 7.15 -0.15 -0.42
N ARG A 36 8.27 -0.37 0.28
CA ARG A 36 9.41 -1.14 -0.22
C ARG A 36 9.43 -2.51 0.44
N ILE A 37 9.42 -3.54 -0.41
CA ILE A 37 9.43 -4.95 0.00
C ILE A 37 10.74 -5.56 -0.50
N PRO A 38 11.82 -5.53 0.32
CA PRO A 38 13.12 -6.06 -0.07
C PRO A 38 13.01 -7.56 -0.38
N ASN A 39 13.39 -7.92 -1.60
CA ASN A 39 13.44 -9.30 -2.04
C ASN A 39 14.78 -9.63 -2.69
N ASP A 40 15.37 -10.75 -2.31
CA ASP A 40 16.55 -11.27 -2.97
C ASP A 40 16.14 -11.90 -4.30
N MET A 41 16.48 -11.23 -5.39
CA MET A 41 16.14 -11.66 -6.75
C MET A 41 16.87 -12.95 -7.19
N GLN A 42 17.90 -13.39 -6.46
CA GLN A 42 18.60 -14.65 -6.75
C GLN A 42 17.90 -15.85 -6.11
N LEU A 43 17.16 -15.62 -5.02
CA LEU A 43 16.44 -16.67 -4.33
C LEU A 43 15.14 -17.05 -5.04
N LYS A 44 14.85 -18.36 -5.04
CA LYS A 44 13.63 -18.94 -5.59
C LYS A 44 12.85 -19.63 -4.49
N GLN A 45 11.52 -19.50 -4.51
CA GLN A 45 10.62 -20.21 -3.60
C GLN A 45 10.11 -21.51 -4.22
N VAL A 46 9.58 -22.41 -3.39
CA VAL A 46 8.82 -23.59 -3.84
C VAL A 46 7.42 -23.14 -4.23
N LEU A 47 7.02 -23.40 -5.47
CA LEU A 47 5.68 -23.10 -5.98
C LEU A 47 4.69 -24.20 -5.61
N ALA A 48 3.39 -23.94 -5.83
CA ALA A 48 2.32 -24.92 -5.58
C ALA A 48 2.49 -26.26 -6.31
N ASN A 49 3.23 -26.28 -7.43
CA ASN A 49 3.55 -27.50 -8.18
C ASN A 49 4.84 -28.21 -7.71
N GLY A 50 5.44 -27.78 -6.60
CA GLY A 50 6.68 -28.32 -6.04
C GLY A 50 7.97 -27.85 -6.74
N LYS A 51 7.89 -27.10 -7.84
CA LYS A 51 9.09 -26.59 -8.55
C LYS A 51 9.56 -25.27 -7.94
N LYS A 52 10.84 -24.93 -8.16
CA LYS A 52 11.42 -23.64 -7.75
C LYS A 52 11.04 -22.53 -8.75
N GLY A 53 10.57 -21.39 -8.24
CA GLY A 53 10.15 -20.24 -9.04
C GLY A 53 10.33 -18.89 -8.35
N ALA A 54 9.92 -17.83 -9.03
CA ALA A 54 10.01 -16.46 -8.53
C ALA A 54 9.03 -16.20 -7.36
N LEU A 55 9.35 -15.19 -6.56
CA LEU A 55 8.48 -14.69 -5.51
C LEU A 55 7.52 -13.62 -6.06
N ASN A 56 6.27 -13.70 -5.59
CA ASN A 56 5.30 -12.62 -5.71
C ASN A 56 5.27 -11.85 -4.39
N VAL A 57 4.81 -10.61 -4.44
CA VAL A 57 4.62 -9.75 -3.27
C VAL A 57 3.19 -9.24 -3.23
N SER A 58 2.75 -8.93 -2.01
CA SER A 58 1.46 -8.32 -1.71
C SER A 58 1.67 -7.37 -0.54
N ALA A 59 0.82 -6.37 -0.41
CA ALA A 59 0.84 -5.45 0.73
C ALA A 59 -0.59 -5.10 1.16
N VAL A 60 -0.71 -4.75 2.44
CA VAL A 60 -1.89 -4.08 2.99
C VAL A 60 -1.38 -2.75 3.53
N LEU A 61 -2.05 -1.66 3.14
CA LEU A 61 -1.77 -0.31 3.62
C LEU A 61 -3.00 0.20 4.36
N ILE A 62 -2.84 0.60 5.61
CA ILE A 62 -3.90 1.08 6.49
C ILE A 62 -3.60 2.52 6.86
N LEU A 63 -4.43 3.44 6.38
CA LEU A 63 -4.40 4.85 6.76
C LEU A 63 -5.54 5.16 7.74
N TYR A 64 -5.49 6.35 8.32
CA TYR A 64 -6.60 6.86 9.12
C TYR A 64 -7.86 7.07 8.26
N GLU A 65 -9.02 7.12 8.92
CA GLU A 65 -10.30 7.32 8.24
C GLU A 65 -10.34 8.66 7.50
N GLY A 66 -11.02 8.68 6.36
CA GLY A 66 -11.07 9.81 5.43
C GLY A 66 -10.04 9.76 4.30
N PHE A 67 -8.88 9.13 4.50
CA PHE A 67 -7.95 8.87 3.40
C PHE A 67 -8.52 7.83 2.44
N GLU A 68 -8.31 8.03 1.14
CA GLU A 68 -8.76 7.10 0.11
C GLU A 68 -7.80 7.06 -1.08
N LEU A 69 -7.90 6.02 -1.91
CA LEU A 69 -7.15 5.94 -3.16
C LEU A 69 -7.56 7.09 -4.08
N ALA A 70 -6.59 7.83 -4.62
CA ALA A 70 -6.84 8.92 -5.53
C ALA A 70 -7.51 8.43 -6.83
N SER A 71 -8.40 9.25 -7.38
CA SER A 71 -9.06 8.94 -8.66
C SER A 71 -8.03 8.92 -9.80
N PRO A 72 -8.21 8.07 -10.84
CA PRO A 72 -7.27 8.03 -11.97
C PRO A 72 -7.05 9.38 -12.66
N ASP A 73 -8.04 10.27 -12.64
CA ASP A 73 -7.96 11.59 -13.28
C ASP A 73 -7.14 12.58 -12.44
N SER A 74 -7.08 12.39 -11.13
CA SER A 74 -6.33 13.24 -10.18
C SER A 74 -4.85 12.88 -10.07
N ILE A 75 -4.41 11.74 -10.63
CA ILE A 75 -3.03 11.26 -10.53
C ILE A 75 -2.17 11.86 -11.64
N SER A 76 -1.00 12.41 -11.26
CA SER A 76 -0.05 12.97 -12.21
C SER A 76 0.51 11.93 -13.19
N PRO A 77 0.93 12.31 -14.41
CA PRO A 77 1.51 11.37 -15.38
C PRO A 77 2.74 10.63 -14.85
N GLU A 78 3.61 11.31 -14.10
CA GLU A 78 4.80 10.71 -13.46
C GLU A 78 4.41 9.62 -12.45
N MET A 79 3.40 9.88 -11.62
CA MET A 79 2.94 8.90 -10.63
C MET A 79 2.25 7.71 -11.31
N LYS A 80 1.48 7.94 -12.39
CA LYS A 80 0.90 6.86 -13.20
C LYS A 80 1.96 5.93 -13.77
N GLU A 81 3.10 6.47 -14.21
CA GLU A 81 4.21 5.66 -14.71
C GLU A 81 4.80 4.77 -13.60
N LYS A 82 5.02 5.32 -12.39
CA LYS A 82 5.51 4.56 -11.22
C LYS A 82 4.55 3.45 -10.80
N ILE A 83 3.24 3.72 -10.81
CA ILE A 83 2.19 2.73 -10.48
C ILE A 83 2.14 1.63 -11.55
N GLY A 84 2.30 2.00 -12.82
CA GLY A 84 2.23 1.07 -13.95
C GLY A 84 0.87 0.36 -14.00
N ASN A 85 0.91 -0.98 -13.99
CA ASN A 85 -0.29 -1.81 -14.15
C ASN A 85 -0.79 -2.38 -12.81
N LEU A 86 -0.43 -1.76 -11.69
CA LEU A 86 -0.90 -2.18 -10.38
C LEU A 86 -2.38 -1.82 -10.20
N SER A 87 -3.12 -2.70 -9.54
CA SER A 87 -4.56 -2.55 -9.27
C SER A 87 -4.80 -2.68 -7.78
N PHE A 88 -5.24 -1.59 -7.16
CA PHE A 88 -5.50 -1.51 -5.73
C PHE A 88 -6.95 -1.86 -5.45
N GLN A 89 -7.17 -2.56 -4.34
CA GLN A 89 -8.51 -2.94 -3.88
C GLN A 89 -8.74 -2.45 -2.46
N ASN A 90 -9.96 -2.02 -2.16
CA ASN A 90 -10.34 -1.77 -0.78
C ASN A 90 -10.55 -3.10 -0.07
N TYR A 91 -10.06 -3.23 1.16
CA TYR A 91 -10.27 -4.43 1.97
C TYR A 91 -11.77 -4.69 2.21
N LEU A 92 -12.55 -3.63 2.39
CA LEU A 92 -14.00 -3.64 2.45
C LEU A 92 -14.54 -2.46 1.65
N SER A 93 -15.71 -2.60 1.03
CA SER A 93 -16.35 -1.52 0.26
C SER A 93 -16.61 -0.26 1.09
N THR A 94 -16.84 -0.41 2.39
CA THR A 94 -17.07 0.68 3.34
C THR A 94 -15.79 1.25 3.95
N LYS A 95 -14.63 0.61 3.76
CA LYS A 95 -13.34 1.02 4.33
C LYS A 95 -12.35 1.34 3.21
N LYS A 96 -12.46 2.56 2.70
CA LYS A 96 -11.63 3.09 1.61
C LYS A 96 -10.18 3.40 2.02
N ASN A 97 -9.94 3.54 3.32
CA ASN A 97 -8.63 3.81 3.91
C ASN A 97 -7.77 2.55 4.13
N ILE A 98 -8.30 1.36 3.80
CA ILE A 98 -7.59 0.09 3.92
C ILE A 98 -7.45 -0.50 2.52
N LEU A 99 -6.23 -0.49 2.00
CA LEU A 99 -5.91 -0.90 0.65
C LEU A 99 -5.13 -2.21 0.64
N VAL A 100 -5.46 -3.08 -0.31
CA VAL A 100 -4.79 -4.35 -0.57
C VAL A 100 -4.30 -4.37 -2.01
N ILE A 101 -3.09 -4.87 -2.20
CA ILE A 101 -2.47 -5.07 -3.51
C ILE A 101 -1.80 -6.43 -3.59
N GLY A 102 -1.85 -7.03 -4.78
CA GLY A 102 -1.18 -8.28 -5.09
C GLY A 102 -2.10 -9.50 -5.12
N PRO A 103 -1.54 -10.70 -5.41
CA PRO A 103 -0.12 -10.95 -5.63
C PRO A 103 0.39 -10.37 -6.95
N VAL A 104 1.54 -9.66 -6.91
CA VAL A 104 2.22 -9.12 -8.09
C VAL A 104 3.66 -9.64 -8.21
N PRO A 105 4.28 -9.67 -9.41
CA PRO A 105 5.64 -10.17 -9.57
C PRO A 105 6.67 -9.39 -8.75
N GLY A 106 7.25 -10.01 -7.73
CA GLY A 106 8.15 -9.35 -6.78
C GLY A 106 9.48 -8.88 -7.37
N LYS A 107 9.89 -9.46 -8.51
CA LYS A 107 11.06 -9.00 -9.26
C LYS A 107 10.84 -7.62 -9.90
N ARG A 108 9.60 -7.30 -10.27
CA ARG A 108 9.23 -6.03 -10.91
C ARG A 108 8.77 -5.00 -9.89
N TYR A 109 8.08 -5.43 -8.85
CA TYR A 109 7.44 -4.57 -7.87
C TYR A 109 8.05 -4.76 -6.49
N SER A 110 9.37 -4.51 -6.37
CA SER A 110 10.01 -4.39 -5.06
C SER A 110 9.62 -3.09 -4.34
N GLU A 111 9.14 -2.11 -5.10
CA GLU A 111 8.58 -0.85 -4.61
C GLU A 111 7.18 -0.71 -5.17
N ILE A 112 6.23 -0.36 -4.30
CA ILE A 112 4.82 -0.18 -4.63
C ILE A 112 4.43 1.22 -4.21
N THR A 113 4.08 2.06 -5.18
CA THR A 113 3.61 3.43 -4.93
C THR A 113 2.09 3.44 -4.87
N PHE A 114 1.53 3.82 -3.72
CA PHE A 114 0.11 4.03 -3.53
C PHE A 114 -0.23 5.53 -3.73
N PRO A 115 -1.12 5.86 -4.68
CA PRO A 115 -1.61 7.23 -4.85
C PRO A 115 -2.73 7.52 -3.84
N MET A 116 -2.41 8.22 -2.77
CA MET A 116 -3.36 8.49 -1.68
C MET A 116 -3.91 9.91 -1.79
N LEU A 117 -5.21 10.08 -1.60
CA LEU A 117 -5.87 11.37 -1.44
C LEU A 117 -6.04 11.65 0.06
N SER A 118 -5.57 12.80 0.51
CA SER A 118 -5.81 13.27 1.88
C SER A 118 -7.25 13.78 2.03
N PRO A 119 -7.90 13.53 3.19
CA PRO A 119 -9.22 14.06 3.46
C PRO A 119 -9.22 15.57 3.62
N ASP A 120 -10.40 16.16 3.44
CA ASP A 120 -10.63 17.57 3.66
C ASP A 120 -11.53 17.82 4.88
N PRO A 121 -11.04 18.49 5.94
CA PRO A 121 -11.83 18.78 7.13
C PRO A 121 -12.96 19.80 6.88
N ASP A 122 -12.89 20.60 5.82
CA ASP A 122 -13.96 21.56 5.48
C ASP A 122 -15.20 20.84 4.92
N SER A 123 -15.01 19.67 4.29
CA SER A 123 -16.08 18.83 3.76
C SER A 123 -16.41 17.60 4.62
N ASN A 124 -15.53 17.22 5.56
CA ASN A 124 -15.73 16.09 6.46
C ASN A 124 -15.42 16.45 7.93
N ASN A 125 -16.48 16.62 8.73
CA ASN A 125 -16.37 16.98 10.15
C ASN A 125 -15.72 15.92 11.05
N ASP A 126 -15.62 14.66 10.59
CA ASP A 126 -15.02 13.56 11.36
C ASP A 126 -13.48 13.53 11.22
N VAL A 127 -12.92 14.39 10.36
CA VAL A 127 -11.48 14.51 10.11
C VAL A 127 -10.94 15.79 10.72
N HIS A 128 -9.76 15.70 11.32
CA HIS A 128 -9.09 16.82 11.97
C HIS A 128 -7.64 16.94 11.50
N LEU A 129 -7.05 18.14 11.60
CA LEU A 129 -5.65 18.35 11.27
C LEU A 129 -4.75 17.86 12.41
N LEU A 130 -4.44 16.57 12.41
CA LEU A 130 -3.65 15.90 13.44
C LEU A 130 -2.55 15.03 12.83
N LYS A 131 -1.67 14.53 13.68
CA LYS A 131 -0.72 13.48 13.31
C LYS A 131 -1.40 12.11 13.40
N TYR A 132 -1.54 11.46 12.26
CA TYR A 132 -2.17 10.14 12.16
C TYR A 132 -1.14 9.01 11.94
N PRO A 133 -1.36 7.82 12.51
CA PRO A 133 -0.54 6.66 12.23
C PRO A 133 -0.87 6.04 10.85
N ILE A 134 0.09 5.29 10.30
CA ILE A 134 -0.05 4.49 9.09
C ILE A 134 0.52 3.10 9.41
N TYR A 135 -0.13 2.04 8.91
CA TYR A 135 0.28 0.65 9.14
C TYR A 135 0.34 -0.16 7.85
#